data_AF-A0A523LLK9-F1
#
_entry.id   AF-A0A523LLK9-F1
#
_cell.length_a   1.000
_cell.length_b   1.000
_cell.length_c   1.000
_cell.angle_alpha   90.00
_cell.angle_beta   90.00
_cell.angle_gamma   90.00
#
_symmetry.space_group_name_H-M   'P 1'
#
loop_
_entity.id
_entity.type
_entity.pdbx_description
1 polymer ?
#
loop_
_entity_poly.entity_id
_entity_poly.type
_entity_poly.pdbx_seq_one_letter_code
_entity_poly.pdbx_strand_id
1 'polypeptide(L)' 'MRLYVVQHGDALTKDVDPERRLSDQGRADITRLGAWLVTNDVV' A
#
# COMPACT_ATOMS: atom_id res chain seq x y z
N MET A 1 -17.50 15.62 4.89
CA MET A 1 -16.66 14.60 5.54
C MET A 1 -16.26 13.59 4.48
N ARG A 2 -14.98 13.21 4.40
CA ARG A 2 -14.45 12.30 3.36
C ARG A 2 -13.91 11.02 4.04
N LEU A 3 -14.22 9.84 3.50
CA LEU A 3 -13.72 8.55 3.97
C LEU A 3 -13.08 7.83 2.80
N TYR A 4 -11.84 7.38 2.98
CA TYR A 4 -11.08 6.65 1.97
C TYR A 4 -10.69 5.29 2.53
N VAL A 5 -11.14 4.23 1.86
CA VAL A 5 -10.78 2.85 2.17
C VAL A 5 -9.85 2.37 1.07
N VAL A 6 -8.69 1.84 1.46
CA VAL A 6 -7.68 1.34 0.55
C VAL A 6 -7.38 -0.12 0.84
N GLN A 7 -7.08 -0.88 -0.20
CA GLN A 7 -6.55 -2.23 -0.05
C GLN A 7 -5.08 -2.18 0.36
N HIS A 8 -4.61 -3.18 1.11
CA HIS A 8 -3.19 -3.32 1.39
C HIS A 8 -2.37 -3.45 0.09
N GLY A 9 -1.10 -3.05 0.13
CA GLY A 9 -0.18 -3.29 -0.99
C GLY A 9 0.06 -4.77 -1.24
N ASP A 10 0.68 -5.09 -2.38
CA ASP A 10 1.04 -6.46 -2.71
C ASP A 10 1.92 -7.09 -1.61
N ALA A 11 1.55 -8.29 -1.17
CA ALA A 11 2.16 -8.98 -0.05
C ALA A 11 2.74 -10.31 -0.48
N LEU A 12 3.88 -10.68 0.10
CA LEU A 12 4.49 -11.99 -0.14
C LEU A 12 3.51 -13.10 0.27
N THR A 13 3.60 -14.22 -0.45
CA THR A 13 2.84 -15.41 -0.08
C THR A 13 3.37 -15.97 1.24
N LYS A 14 2.50 -16.68 1.97
CA LYS A 14 2.85 -17.31 3.26
C LYS A 14 4.00 -18.32 3.15
N ASP A 15 4.21 -18.88 1.96
CA ASP A 15 5.26 -19.86 1.70
C ASP A 15 6.64 -19.19 1.56
N VAL A 16 6.66 -17.91 1.17
CA VAL A 16 7.87 -17.09 1.04
C VAL A 16 8.15 -16.33 2.34
N ASP A 17 7.12 -15.74 2.94
CA ASP A 17 7.20 -15.04 4.22
C ASP A 17 5.93 -15.32 5.04
N PRO A 18 6.02 -16.12 6.12
CA PRO A 18 4.89 -16.41 7.00
C PRO A 18 4.26 -15.16 7.62
N GLU A 19 5.03 -14.09 7.82
CA GLU A 19 4.52 -12.81 8.33
C GLU A 19 3.82 -11.98 7.25
N ARG A 20 3.87 -12.43 5.98
CA ARG A 20 3.22 -11.81 4.81
C ARG A 20 3.55 -10.32 4.69
N ARG A 21 4.83 -9.97 4.84
CA ARG A 21 5.28 -8.59 4.60
C ARG A 21 5.01 -8.17 3.16
N LEU A 22 4.95 -6.87 2.93
CA LEU A 22 4.83 -6.32 1.58
C LEU A 22 6.00 -6.77 0.73
N SER A 23 5.69 -7.18 -0.50
CA SER A 23 6.70 -7.37 -1.54
C SER A 23 7.36 -6.04 -1.91
N ASP A 24 8.49 -6.07 -2.61
CA ASP A 24 9.13 -4.84 -3.08
C ASP A 24 8.20 -4.03 -3.99
N GLN A 25 7.40 -4.72 -4.80
CA GLN A 25 6.37 -4.10 -5.63
C GLN A 25 5.27 -3.46 -4.76
N GLY A 26 4.77 -4.18 -3.75
CA GLY A 26 3.78 -3.65 -2.82
C GLY A 26 4.26 -2.42 -2.06
N ARG A 27 5.54 -2.37 -1.68
CA ARG A 27 6.16 -1.20 -1.06
C ARG A 27 6.27 -0.01 -2.03
N ALA A 28 6.64 -0.28 -3.28
CA ALA A 28 6.70 0.76 -4.31
C ALA A 28 5.30 1.36 -4.58
N ASP A 29 4.28 0.52 -4.65
CA ASP A 29 2.91 0.95 -4.97
C ASP A 29 2.27 1.76 -3.83
N ILE A 30 2.41 1.32 -2.57
CA ILE A 30 1.89 2.10 -1.44
C ILE A 30 2.63 3.43 -1.27
N THR A 31 3.91 3.49 -1.64
CA THR A 31 4.68 4.74 -1.61
C THR A 31 4.17 5.73 -2.65
N ARG A 32 3.92 5.26 -3.89
CA ARG A 32 3.31 6.07 -4.96
C ARG A 32 1.90 6.54 -4.58
N LEU A 33 1.10 5.65 -4.01
CA LEU A 33 -0.23 5.99 -3.49
C LEU A 33 -0.14 7.10 -2.44
N GLY A 34 0.74 6.97 -1.45
CA GLY A 34 0.96 7.99 -0.43
C GLY A 34 1.32 9.36 -1.02
N ALA A 35 2.26 9.40 -1.97
CA ALA A 35 2.62 10.63 -2.67
C ALA A 35 1.44 11.24 -3.45
N TRP A 36 0.62 10.39 -4.09
CA TRP A 36 -0.57 10.82 -4.81
C TRP A 36 -1.62 11.42 -3.87
N LEU A 37 -1.86 10.81 -2.70
CA LEU A 37 -2.83 11.31 -1.71
C LEU A 37 -2.47 12.71 -1.22
N VAL A 38 -1.17 12.96 -0.93
CA VAL A 38 -0.66 14.28 -0.55
C VAL A 38 -0.86 15.30 -1.65
N THR A 39 -0.59 14.92 -2.90
CA THR A 39 -0.70 15.82 -4.06
C THR A 39 -2.16 16.19 -4.38
N ASN A 40 -3.12 15.32 -4.08
CA ASN A 40 -4.51 15.46 -4.53
C ASN A 40 -5.48 15.90 -3.42
N ASP A 41 -4.99 16.50 -2.33
CA ASP A 41 -5.82 17.00 -1.21
C ASP A 41 -6.74 15.90 -0.63
N VAL A 42 -6.24 14.67 -0.60
CA VAL A 42 -6.92 13.54 0.01
C VAL A 42 -6.62 13.47 1.52
N VAL A 43 -5.64 14.25 1.99
CA VAL A 43 -5.13 14.30 3.38
C VAL A 43 -5.14 15.73 3.90
#